data_AF-A0ABD3QKR8-F1
#
_entry.id   AF-A0ABD3QKR8-F1
#
_cell.length_a   1.000
_cell.length_b   1.000
_cell.length_c   1.000
_cell.angle_alpha   90.00
_cell.angle_beta   90.00
_cell.angle_gamma   90.00
#
_symmetry.space_group_name_H-M   'P 1'
#
loop_
_entity.id
_entity.type
_entity.pdbx_description
1 polymer ?
#
loop_
_entity_poly.entity_id
_entity_poly.type
_entity_poly.pdbx_seq_one_letter_code
_entity_poly.pdbx_strand_id
1 'polypeptide(L)'
;MISSAIQYPHRTAEDSTGIAATVMQFWLKHKPRLLHNYSLAGYILSPNPTIMAHASENKTLHHDGAAERLITKLLVDPSLVGNDWTIQRAKLIRYLL
;
A
#
# COMPACT_ATOMS: atom_id res chain seq x y z
N MET A 1 17.96 16.91 -4.38
CA MET A 1 16.75 16.54 -3.60
C MET A 1 15.54 17.04 -4.38
N ILE A 2 14.86 16.17 -5.14
CA ILE A 2 13.66 16.56 -5.90
C ILE A 2 12.46 15.97 -5.16
N SER A 3 11.76 16.83 -4.42
CA SER A 3 10.46 16.52 -3.83
C SER A 3 9.44 16.53 -4.96
N SER A 4 9.04 15.36 -5.45
CA SER A 4 7.95 15.25 -6.42
C SER A 4 6.61 15.29 -5.66
N ALA A 5 6.18 16.48 -5.28
CA ALA A 5 4.77 16.70 -4.97
C ALA A 5 4.00 16.46 -6.28
N ILE A 6 3.10 15.48 -6.28
CA ILE A 6 2.17 15.27 -7.38
C ILE A 6 1.30 16.53 -7.46
N GLN A 7 1.62 17.42 -8.40
CA GLN A 7 0.85 18.61 -8.68
C GLN A 7 -0.47 18.16 -9.32
N TYR A 8 -1.54 18.11 -8.52
CA TYR A 8 -2.89 17.93 -9.07
C TYR A 8 -3.25 19.20 -9.87
N PRO A 9 -3.78 19.08 -11.09
CA PRO A 9 -4.17 20.25 -11.87
C PRO A 9 -5.17 21.09 -11.07
N HIS A 10 -4.90 22.41 -11.01
CA HIS A 10 -5.74 23.39 -10.34
C HIS A 10 -7.06 23.51 -11.11
N ARG A 11 -8.08 22.73 -10.71
CA ARG A 11 -9.41 22.72 -11.30
C ARG A 11 -10.12 24.03 -10.93
N THR A 12 -10.56 24.78 -11.94
CA THR A 12 -11.30 26.04 -11.77
C THR A 12 -12.64 25.80 -11.07
N ALA A 13 -13.05 26.76 -10.23
CA ALA A 13 -14.11 26.62 -9.23
C ALA A 13 -15.53 26.35 -9.78
N GLU A 14 -15.74 26.34 -11.10
CA GLU A 14 -17.07 26.28 -11.71
C GLU A 14 -17.61 24.86 -11.96
N ASP A 15 -16.79 23.82 -11.79
CA ASP A 15 -17.16 22.41 -12.12
C ASP A 15 -17.57 21.56 -10.89
N SER A 16 -17.86 22.21 -9.75
CA SER A 16 -17.81 21.58 -8.41
C SER A 16 -19.15 21.20 -7.78
N THR A 17 -20.28 21.30 -8.48
CA THR A 17 -21.62 21.21 -7.87
C THR A 17 -22.39 19.90 -8.14
N GLY A 18 -21.69 18.85 -8.59
CA GLY A 18 -22.29 17.54 -8.89
C GLY A 18 -22.06 16.48 -7.81
N ILE A 19 -22.96 15.51 -7.68
CA ILE A 19 -22.81 14.38 -6.73
C ILE A 19 -21.48 13.64 -6.89
N ALA A 20 -20.96 13.54 -8.12
CA ALA A 20 -19.66 12.95 -8.41
C ALA A 20 -18.50 13.73 -7.77
N ALA A 21 -18.57 15.07 -7.75
CA ALA A 21 -17.56 15.90 -7.09
C ALA A 21 -17.60 15.68 -5.57
N THR A 22 -18.80 15.64 -4.99
CA THR A 22 -19.00 15.33 -3.56
C THR A 22 -18.46 13.95 -3.19
N VAL A 23 -18.78 12.91 -3.99
CA VAL A 23 -18.26 11.55 -3.79
C VAL A 23 -16.74 11.53 -3.91
N MET A 24 -16.16 12.24 -4.87
CA MET A 24 -14.71 12.32 -5.03
C MET A 24 -14.04 13.01 -3.84
N GLN A 25 -14.64 14.08 -3.29
CA GLN A 25 -14.14 14.73 -2.07
C GLN A 25 -14.16 13.78 -0.86
N PHE A 26 -15.25 13.03 -0.68
CA PHE A 26 -15.30 11.99 0.35
C PHE A 26 -14.23 10.92 0.12
N TRP A 27 -14.08 10.43 -1.11
CA TRP A 27 -13.05 9.46 -1.44
C TRP A 27 -11.65 9.95 -1.09
N LEU A 28 -11.29 11.18 -1.49
CA LEU A 28 -9.99 11.77 -1.18
C LEU A 28 -9.76 11.93 0.33
N LYS A 29 -10.80 12.28 1.08
CA LYS A 29 -10.75 12.37 2.55
C LYS A 29 -10.50 11.01 3.22
N HIS A 30 -11.10 9.94 2.70
CA HIS A 30 -11.06 8.62 3.32
C HIS A 30 -9.91 7.72 2.81
N LYS A 31 -9.47 7.91 1.57
CA LYS A 31 -8.42 7.13 0.92
C LYS A 31 -7.15 6.94 1.78
N PRO A 32 -6.60 7.98 2.45
CA PRO A 32 -5.39 7.79 3.27
C PRO A 32 -5.59 6.82 4.44
N ARG A 33 -6.82 6.70 4.98
CA ARG A 33 -7.13 5.75 6.06
C ARG A 33 -7.33 4.32 5.56
N LEU A 34 -7.68 4.16 4.29
CA LEU A 34 -7.88 2.85 3.63
C LEU A 34 -6.56 2.27 3.10
N LEU A 35 -5.58 3.12 2.78
CA LEU A 35 -4.25 2.72 2.32
C LEU A 35 -3.35 2.30 3.50
N HIS A 36 -3.60 1.11 4.04
CA HIS A 36 -2.78 0.47 5.05
C HIS A 36 -1.99 -0.72 4.47
N ASN A 37 -1.01 -1.25 5.22
CA ASN A 37 -0.19 -2.39 4.80
C ASN A 37 -1.02 -3.60 4.32
N TYR A 38 -2.15 -3.90 4.97
CA TYR A 38 -3.08 -4.97 4.57
C TYR A 38 -3.67 -4.74 3.17
N SER A 39 -4.12 -3.52 2.87
CA SER A 39 -4.71 -3.19 1.58
C SER A 39 -3.66 -3.28 0.46
N LEU A 40 -2.43 -2.83 0.73
CA LEU A 40 -1.32 -2.87 -0.23
C LEU A 40 -0.84 -4.30 -0.51
N ALA A 41 -0.71 -5.12 0.54
CA ALA A 41 -0.36 -6.53 0.39
C ALA A 41 -1.50 -7.32 -0.27
N GLY A 42 -2.75 -7.07 0.13
CA GLY A 42 -3.92 -7.70 -0.48
C GLY A 42 -4.11 -7.33 -1.96
N TYR A 43 -3.69 -6.12 -2.34
CA TYR A 43 -3.66 -5.72 -3.75
C TYR A 43 -2.69 -6.55 -4.59
N ILE A 44 -1.45 -6.75 -4.12
CA ILE A 44 -0.46 -7.58 -4.85
C ILE A 44 -0.73 -9.08 -4.78
N LEU A 45 -1.45 -9.55 -3.74
CA LEU A 45 -1.83 -10.95 -3.55
C LEU A 45 -3.26 -11.25 -4.01
N SER A 46 -3.92 -10.29 -4.67
CA SER A 46 -5.32 -10.45 -5.07
C SER A 46 -5.45 -11.64 -6.02
N PRO A 47 -6.43 -12.55 -5.85
CA PRO A 47 -6.67 -13.62 -6.81
C PRO A 47 -7.52 -13.15 -8.01
N ASN A 48 -7.93 -11.89 -8.04
CA ASN A 48 -8.74 -11.36 -9.12
C ASN A 48 -7.85 -11.03 -10.34
N PRO A 49 -8.08 -11.61 -11.53
CA PRO A 49 -7.18 -11.49 -12.66
C PRO A 49 -7.00 -10.04 -13.15
N THR A 50 -8.04 -9.22 -13.07
CA THR A 50 -7.96 -7.79 -13.43
C THR A 50 -7.05 -7.04 -12.46
N ILE A 51 -7.19 -7.31 -11.16
CA ILE A 51 -6.34 -6.68 -10.14
C ILE A 51 -4.91 -7.22 -10.24
N MET A 52 -4.73 -8.51 -10.49
CA MET A 52 -3.42 -9.13 -10.69
C MET A 52 -2.66 -8.51 -11.86
N ALA A 53 -3.32 -8.37 -13.02
CA ALA A 53 -2.71 -7.76 -14.21
C ALA A 53 -2.30 -6.31 -13.90
N HIS A 54 -3.22 -5.52 -13.33
CA HIS A 54 -2.93 -4.14 -12.96
C HIS A 54 -1.83 -4.05 -11.87
N ALA A 55 -1.82 -4.94 -10.89
CA ALA A 55 -0.80 -5.01 -9.85
C ALA A 55 0.57 -5.36 -10.42
N SER A 56 0.65 -6.28 -11.39
CA SER A 56 1.92 -6.64 -12.03
C SER A 56 2.59 -5.47 -12.74
N GLU A 57 1.79 -4.58 -13.35
CA GLU A 57 2.28 -3.40 -14.07
C GLU A 57 2.58 -2.21 -13.15
N ASN A 58 1.84 -2.08 -12.04
CA ASN A 58 1.87 -0.90 -11.17
C ASN A 58 2.50 -1.16 -9.79
N LYS A 59 3.10 -2.33 -9.58
CA LYS A 59 3.78 -2.66 -8.33
C LYS A 59 4.95 -1.70 -8.11
N THR A 60 5.07 -1.23 -6.87
CA THR A 60 6.15 -0.34 -6.42
C THR A 60 6.77 -0.88 -5.15
N LEU A 61 7.95 -0.39 -4.78
CA LEU A 61 8.62 -0.73 -3.52
C LEU A 61 7.76 -0.51 -2.27
N HIS A 62 6.75 0.36 -2.33
CA HIS A 62 5.84 0.59 -1.21
C HIS A 62 4.98 -0.65 -0.92
N HIS A 63 4.63 -1.42 -1.96
CA HIS A 63 3.88 -2.65 -1.85
C HIS A 63 4.74 -3.78 -1.26
N ASP A 64 6.00 -3.91 -1.72
CA ASP A 64 6.95 -4.86 -1.15
C ASP A 64 7.20 -4.60 0.33
N GLY A 65 7.47 -3.33 0.68
CA GLY A 65 7.64 -2.94 2.07
C GLY A 65 6.39 -3.18 2.92
N ALA A 66 5.19 -3.05 2.35
CA ALA A 66 3.95 -3.39 3.05
C ALA A 66 3.84 -4.89 3.35
N ALA A 67 4.19 -5.74 2.37
CA ALA A 67 4.22 -7.19 2.55
C ALA A 67 5.26 -7.60 3.60
N GLU A 68 6.49 -7.06 3.54
CA GLU A 68 7.52 -7.33 4.55
C GLU A 68 7.08 -6.95 5.97
N ARG A 69 6.43 -5.78 6.13
CA ARG A 69 5.91 -5.33 7.44
C ARG A 69 4.84 -6.28 7.96
N LEU A 70 3.97 -6.81 7.10
CA LEU A 70 2.96 -7.79 7.52
C LEU A 70 3.58 -9.14 7.86
N ILE A 71 4.49 -9.66 7.05
CA ILE A 71 5.25 -10.88 7.34
C ILE A 71 5.92 -10.75 8.71
N THR A 72 6.59 -9.62 8.95
CA THR A 72 7.23 -9.34 10.23
C THR A 72 6.22 -9.30 11.37
N LYS A 73 5.07 -8.65 11.19
CA LYS A 73 4.05 -8.48 12.25
C LYS A 73 3.31 -9.78 12.58
N LEU A 74 3.10 -10.65 11.59
CA LEU A 74 2.22 -11.81 11.71
C LEU A 74 2.96 -13.12 11.93
N LEU A 75 4.19 -13.25 11.43
CA LEU A 75 4.89 -14.54 11.34
C LEU A 75 6.19 -14.60 12.16
N VAL A 76 6.78 -13.46 12.52
CA VAL A 76 7.93 -13.45 13.43
C VAL A 76 7.44 -13.72 14.84
N ASP A 77 8.13 -14.59 15.56
CA ASP A 77 7.80 -14.91 16.94
C ASP A 77 7.98 -13.66 17.82
N PRO A 78 6.92 -13.19 18.51
CA PRO A 78 6.98 -11.96 19.30
C PRO A 78 7.91 -12.06 20.51
N SER A 79 8.32 -13.25 20.94
CA SER A 79 9.27 -13.45 22.03
C SER A 79 10.74 -13.26 21.62
N LEU A 80 11.04 -13.27 20.31
CA LEU A 80 12.39 -13.09 19.81
C LEU A 80 12.81 -11.62 19.84
N VAL A 81 14.07 -11.39 20.21
CA VAL A 81 14.68 -10.05 20.27
C VAL A 81 16.10 -10.10 19.69
N GLY A 82 16.66 -8.92 19.37
CA GLY A 82 18.05 -8.81 18.92
C GLY A 82 18.34 -9.53 17.60
N ASN A 83 19.42 -10.32 17.60
CA ASN A 83 19.91 -11.00 16.38
C ASN A 83 18.96 -12.11 15.92
N ASP A 84 18.37 -12.87 16.83
CA ASP A 84 17.47 -13.98 16.48
C ASP A 84 16.22 -13.47 15.76
N TRP A 85 15.68 -12.34 16.22
CA TRP A 85 14.58 -11.64 15.54
C TRP A 85 14.97 -11.22 14.11
N THR A 86 16.16 -10.64 13.95
CA THR A 86 16.67 -10.19 12.65
C THR A 86 16.86 -11.36 11.68
N ILE A 87 17.43 -12.46 12.17
CA ILE A 87 17.67 -13.68 11.39
C ILE A 87 16.35 -14.32 10.97
N GLN A 88 15.39 -14.49 11.89
CA GLN A 88 14.10 -15.08 11.56
C GLN A 88 13.32 -14.22 10.57
N ARG A 89 13.28 -12.90 10.79
CA ARG A 89 12.65 -11.96 9.85
C ARG A 89 13.26 -12.08 8.45
N ALA A 90 14.59 -12.03 8.34
CA ALA A 90 15.27 -12.13 7.05
C ALA A 90 15.01 -13.48 6.37
N LYS A 91 14.97 -14.57 7.15
CA LYS A 91 14.62 -15.90 6.67
C LYS A 91 13.21 -15.90 6.08
N LEU A 92 12.21 -15.41 6.82
CA LEU A 92 10.82 -15.38 6.37
C LEU A 92 10.62 -14.54 5.10
N ILE A 93 11.23 -13.36 5.04
CA ILE A 93 11.14 -12.50 3.85
C ILE A 93 11.74 -13.22 2.64
N ARG A 94 12.93 -13.82 2.77
CA ARG A 94 13.58 -14.56 1.68
C ARG A 94 12.77 -15.75 1.16
N TYR A 95 11.97 -16.39 2.02
CA TYR A 95 11.16 -17.55 1.61
C TYR A 95 9.81 -17.17 0.97
N LEU A 96 9.29 -15.98 1.27
CA LEU A 96 7.90 -15.62 0.94
C LEU A 96 7.78 -14.51 -0.12
N LEU A 97 8.84 -13.74 -0.37
CA LEU A 97 8.90 -12.66 -1.35
C LEU A 97 10.10 -12.85 -2.27
#